data_AF-A0A4Y2PU32-F1
#
_entry.id   AF-A0A4Y2PU32-F1
#
_cell.length_a   1.000
_cell.length_b   1.000
_cell.length_c   1.000
_cell.angle_alpha   90.00
_cell.angle_beta   90.00
_cell.angle_gamma   90.00
#
_symmetry.space_group_name_H-M   'P 1'
#
loop_
_entity.id
_entity.type
_entity.pdbx_description
1 polymer ?
#
loop_
_entity_poly.entity_id
_entity_poly.type
_entity_poly.pdbx_seq_one_letter_code
_entity_poly.pdbx_strand_id
1 'polypeptide(L)'
;MPIQLLKESPILIPGARCLTRADVFFLADVQTYALLAISCFSAQNSSHAKEWRVMRRDVARNVSEWQQADGGFGSVHSTGLALQALIAAEEPGTETAKGRAMTHLLMNQEWQGVYGNELDNYYVMPALNMKSLASIHQRRCRSHAHDTQGTEGERTSGESAKQTIVHYSLWIGGEKNEIQTVTLAMPRHSHFLDVMEAAQKLNPHFKHEFLSVGKKTTVHAIAGRHSDIERGIYWTLYRKVPVPFRPRLSNTTATEARLKLLGAKKWTKDLRKLHPRDGENLAFWYKPYL
;
A
#
# COMPACT_ATOMS: atom_id res chain seq x y z
N MET A 1 15.15 -23.75 60.93
CA MET A 1 16.26 -23.34 60.05
C MET A 1 15.90 -23.70 58.62
N PRO A 2 15.64 -22.73 57.73
CA PRO A 2 15.44 -23.00 56.31
C PRO A 2 16.78 -22.92 55.56
N ILE A 3 16.95 -23.79 54.56
CA ILE A 3 18.08 -23.79 53.63
C ILE A 3 17.67 -22.99 52.38
N GLN A 4 18.43 -21.94 52.08
CA GLN A 4 18.39 -21.18 50.83
C GLN A 4 19.27 -21.84 49.73
N LEU A 5 18.99 -21.46 48.47
CA LEU A 5 19.73 -21.65 47.19
C LEU A 5 18.90 -22.51 46.21
N LEU A 6 18.58 -22.11 44.96
CA LEU A 6 19.05 -21.03 44.08
C LEU A 6 17.89 -20.55 43.19
N LYS A 7 17.82 -19.23 42.98
CA LYS A 7 17.04 -18.59 41.92
C LYS A 7 17.57 -19.03 40.56
N GLU A 8 16.73 -19.66 39.73
CA GLU A 8 16.95 -19.65 38.29
C GLU A 8 16.53 -18.29 37.74
N SER A 9 17.54 -17.52 37.30
CA SER A 9 17.35 -16.30 36.52
C SER A 9 17.02 -16.71 35.08
N PRO A 10 15.99 -16.14 34.42
CA PRO A 10 15.80 -16.38 33.00
C PRO A 10 16.98 -15.79 32.21
N ILE A 11 17.58 -16.63 31.39
CA ILE A 11 18.66 -16.31 30.46
C ILE A 11 18.14 -15.24 29.50
N LEU A 12 18.66 -14.03 29.65
CA LEU A 12 18.42 -12.91 28.74
C LEU A 12 19.21 -13.18 27.45
N ILE A 13 18.54 -13.63 26.39
CA ILE A 13 19.14 -13.71 25.05
C ILE A 13 19.35 -12.26 24.56
N PRO A 14 20.60 -11.79 24.37
CA PRO A 14 20.84 -10.44 23.89
C PRO A 14 20.60 -10.41 22.38
N GLY A 15 19.49 -9.79 21.96
CA GLY A 15 19.14 -9.65 20.54
C GLY A 15 17.64 -9.60 20.23
N ALA A 16 16.76 -9.89 21.19
CA ALA A 16 15.33 -9.72 21.00
C ALA A 16 14.98 -8.22 20.96
N ARG A 17 14.82 -7.65 19.76
CA ARG A 17 14.15 -6.35 19.62
C ARG A 17 12.73 -6.49 20.16
N CYS A 18 12.28 -5.55 21.00
CA CYS A 18 10.86 -5.41 21.29
C CYS A 18 10.11 -5.21 19.96
N LEU A 19 9.23 -6.14 19.62
CA LEU A 19 8.32 -6.00 18.49
C LEU A 19 7.50 -4.73 18.69
N THR A 20 7.58 -3.81 17.73
CA THR A 20 6.74 -2.62 17.77
C THR A 20 5.30 -2.99 17.41
N ARG A 21 4.34 -2.15 17.77
CA ARG A 21 2.92 -2.36 17.40
C ARG A 21 2.74 -2.48 15.88
N ALA A 22 3.59 -1.83 15.08
CA ALA A 22 3.59 -1.94 13.63
C ALA A 22 4.15 -3.29 13.14
N ASP A 23 5.18 -3.84 13.78
CA ASP A 23 5.71 -5.17 13.47
C ASP A 23 4.67 -6.26 13.77
N VAL A 24 3.91 -6.09 14.85
CA VAL A 24 2.80 -6.98 15.23
C VAL A 24 1.66 -6.93 14.20
N PHE A 25 1.28 -5.74 13.73
CA PHE A 25 0.26 -5.61 12.69
C PHE A 25 0.70 -6.19 11.34
N PHE A 26 1.96 -6.00 10.95
CA PHE A 26 2.52 -6.60 9.74
C PHE A 26 2.53 -8.14 9.82
N LEU A 27 2.92 -8.71 10.96
CA LEU A 27 2.86 -10.16 11.20
C LEU A 27 1.41 -10.71 11.13
N ALA A 28 0.43 -9.94 11.63
CA ALA A 28 -0.97 -10.33 11.59
C ALA A 28 -1.53 -10.39 10.15
N ASP A 29 -1.25 -9.36 9.32
CA ASP A 29 -1.69 -9.35 7.91
C ASP A 29 -1.02 -10.49 7.11
N VAL A 30 0.27 -10.77 7.36
CA VAL A 30 0.98 -11.89 6.73
C VAL A 30 0.38 -13.24 7.12
N GLN A 31 0.09 -13.47 8.41
CA GLN A 31 -0.58 -14.70 8.86
C GLN A 31 -1.98 -14.84 8.26
N THR A 32 -2.68 -13.73 8.05
CA THR A 32 -4.00 -13.71 7.45
C THR A 32 -3.97 -14.11 5.97
N TYR A 33 -3.01 -13.59 5.19
CA TYR A 33 -2.79 -14.04 3.82
C TYR A 33 -2.35 -15.51 3.76
N ALA A 34 -1.49 -15.94 4.69
CA ALA A 34 -1.10 -17.35 4.78
C ALA A 34 -2.32 -18.26 5.03
N LEU A 35 -3.24 -17.85 5.92
CA LEU A 35 -4.47 -18.61 6.17
C LEU A 35 -5.36 -18.71 4.93
N LEU A 36 -5.52 -17.62 4.17
CA LEU A 36 -6.24 -17.63 2.89
C LEU A 36 -5.60 -18.60 1.89
N ALA A 37 -4.27 -18.57 1.77
CA ALA A 37 -3.53 -19.44 0.86
C ALA A 37 -3.65 -20.92 1.25
N ILE A 38 -3.46 -21.26 2.53
CA ILE A 38 -3.62 -22.62 3.06
C ILE A 38 -5.06 -23.11 2.83
N SER A 39 -6.06 -22.27 3.09
CA SER A 39 -7.47 -22.61 2.91
C SER A 39 -7.79 -22.90 1.44
N CYS A 40 -7.30 -22.06 0.53
CA CYS A 40 -7.42 -22.27 -0.92
C CYS A 40 -6.75 -23.57 -1.37
N PHE A 41 -5.51 -23.82 -0.95
CA PHE A 41 -4.75 -25.00 -1.35
C PHE A 41 -5.36 -26.29 -0.80
N SER A 42 -5.76 -26.29 0.49
CA SER A 42 -6.38 -27.44 1.16
C SER A 42 -7.73 -27.84 0.56
N ALA A 43 -8.45 -26.89 -0.05
CA ALA A 43 -9.70 -27.17 -0.74
C ALA A 43 -9.50 -27.82 -2.12
N GLN A 44 -8.34 -27.60 -2.76
CA GLN A 44 -8.04 -28.10 -4.11
C GLN A 44 -7.20 -29.37 -4.12
N ASN A 45 -6.42 -29.64 -3.07
CA ASN A 45 -5.45 -30.73 -3.05
C ASN A 45 -5.66 -31.66 -1.84
N SER A 46 -5.73 -32.97 -2.11
CA SER A 46 -5.89 -34.02 -1.10
C SER A 46 -4.56 -34.54 -0.55
N SER A 47 -3.43 -34.22 -1.18
CA SER A 47 -2.11 -34.59 -0.69
C SER A 47 -1.74 -33.82 0.58
N HIS A 48 -1.18 -34.50 1.57
CA HIS A 48 -0.84 -33.94 2.89
C HIS A 48 -2.03 -33.23 3.60
N ALA A 49 -3.26 -33.70 3.37
CA ALA A 49 -4.47 -33.08 3.90
C ALA A 49 -4.50 -33.00 5.44
N LYS A 50 -3.80 -33.92 6.14
CA LYS A 50 -3.73 -33.91 7.60
C LYS A 50 -2.82 -32.79 8.10
N GLU A 51 -1.65 -32.63 7.50
CA GLU A 51 -0.67 -31.59 7.81
C GLU A 51 -1.24 -30.21 7.51
N TRP A 52 -1.88 -30.04 6.34
CA TRP A 52 -2.54 -28.79 5.99
C TRP A 52 -3.69 -28.45 6.92
N ARG A 53 -4.47 -29.45 7.37
CA ARG A 53 -5.55 -29.23 8.35
C ARG A 53 -5.01 -28.76 9.70
N VAL A 54 -3.92 -29.36 10.18
CA VAL A 54 -3.28 -28.93 11.44
C VAL A 54 -2.76 -27.51 11.29
N MET A 55 -2.04 -27.22 10.21
CA MET A 55 -1.51 -25.88 9.95
C MET A 55 -2.61 -24.83 9.83
N ARG A 56 -3.67 -25.11 9.07
CA ARG A 56 -4.84 -24.23 8.91
C ARG A 56 -5.48 -23.91 10.25
N ARG A 57 -5.67 -24.92 11.11
CA ARG A 57 -6.20 -24.75 12.47
C ARG A 57 -5.32 -23.87 13.34
N ASP A 58 -4.01 -24.13 13.37
CA ASP A 58 -3.08 -23.38 14.20
C ASP A 58 -2.99 -21.91 13.76
N VAL A 59 -2.93 -21.67 12.45
CA VAL A 59 -2.93 -20.30 11.91
C VAL A 59 -4.27 -19.61 12.17
N ALA A 60 -5.41 -20.29 12.02
CA ALA A 60 -6.72 -19.70 12.30
C ALA A 60 -6.90 -19.32 13.79
N ARG A 61 -6.38 -20.15 14.70
CA ARG A 61 -6.36 -19.85 16.13
C ARG A 61 -5.48 -18.62 16.42
N ASN A 62 -4.25 -18.59 15.90
CA ASN A 62 -3.35 -17.45 16.07
C ASN A 62 -3.97 -16.16 15.52
N VAL A 63 -4.55 -16.21 14.31
CA VAL A 63 -5.29 -15.09 13.73
C VAL A 63 -6.38 -14.60 14.69
N SER A 64 -7.19 -15.51 15.24
CA SER A 64 -8.25 -15.15 16.19
C SER A 64 -7.73 -14.53 17.50
N GLU A 65 -6.56 -14.95 17.97
CA GLU A 65 -5.92 -14.40 19.20
C GLU A 65 -5.47 -12.94 19.03
N TRP A 66 -5.24 -12.47 17.80
CA TRP A 66 -4.90 -11.06 17.52
C TRP A 66 -6.12 -10.11 17.58
N GLN A 67 -7.34 -10.64 17.77
CA GLN A 67 -8.55 -9.82 17.80
C GLN A 67 -8.58 -8.92 19.03
N GLN A 68 -8.67 -7.61 18.81
CA GLN A 68 -8.73 -6.60 19.87
C GLN A 68 -10.07 -6.60 20.56
N ALA A 69 -10.14 -6.05 21.78
CA ALA A 69 -11.37 -6.05 22.60
C ALA A 69 -12.59 -5.42 21.88
N ASP A 70 -12.36 -4.46 20.99
CA ASP A 70 -13.38 -3.82 20.15
C ASP A 70 -13.90 -4.70 19.00
N GLY A 71 -13.38 -5.93 18.87
CA GLY A 71 -13.75 -6.90 17.83
C GLY A 71 -12.96 -6.76 16.53
N GLY A 72 -12.14 -5.72 16.40
CA GLY A 72 -11.33 -5.46 15.22
C GLY A 72 -9.95 -6.14 15.25
N PHE A 73 -9.27 -6.12 14.12
CA PHE A 73 -7.89 -6.55 13.95
C PHE A 73 -6.94 -5.36 13.72
N GLY A 74 -7.26 -4.23 14.34
CA GLY A 74 -6.46 -2.99 14.34
C GLY A 74 -6.83 -1.94 13.32
N SER A 75 -7.40 -2.33 12.18
CA SER A 75 -8.00 -1.38 11.23
C SER A 75 -9.17 -2.03 10.48
N VAL A 76 -10.04 -1.22 9.86
CA VAL A 76 -11.14 -1.71 9.00
C VAL A 76 -10.60 -2.59 7.87
N HIS A 77 -9.43 -2.25 7.32
CA HIS A 77 -8.70 -3.05 6.34
C HIS A 77 -8.37 -4.45 6.84
N SER A 78 -7.57 -4.50 7.92
CA SER A 78 -7.06 -5.75 8.50
C SER A 78 -8.20 -6.59 9.05
N THR A 79 -9.27 -5.95 9.55
CA THR A 79 -10.48 -6.63 10.01
C THR A 79 -11.24 -7.28 8.87
N GLY A 80 -11.42 -6.57 7.74
CA GLY A 80 -12.02 -7.14 6.53
C GLY A 80 -11.23 -8.34 6.03
N LEU A 81 -9.91 -8.21 5.93
CA LEU A 81 -9.02 -9.28 5.49
C LEU A 81 -9.02 -10.49 6.45
N ALA A 82 -8.94 -10.26 7.77
CA ALA A 82 -8.97 -11.31 8.79
C ALA A 82 -10.29 -12.07 8.79
N LEU A 83 -11.42 -11.35 8.66
CA LEU A 83 -12.73 -11.98 8.56
C LEU A 83 -12.82 -12.86 7.30
N GLN A 84 -12.35 -12.40 6.15
CA GLN A 84 -12.29 -13.23 4.94
C GLN A 84 -11.46 -14.52 5.16
N ALA A 85 -10.32 -14.41 5.82
CA ALA A 85 -9.45 -15.57 6.07
C ALA A 85 -10.10 -16.58 7.02
N LEU A 86 -10.74 -16.12 8.09
CA LEU A 86 -11.47 -16.98 9.03
C LEU A 86 -12.70 -17.63 8.37
N ILE A 87 -13.39 -16.90 7.49
CA ILE A 87 -14.47 -17.47 6.66
C ILE A 87 -13.91 -18.57 5.76
N ALA A 88 -12.80 -18.32 5.06
CA ALA A 88 -12.19 -19.30 4.15
C ALA A 88 -11.69 -20.56 4.85
N ALA A 89 -11.17 -20.41 6.07
CA ALA A 89 -10.61 -21.52 6.82
C ALA A 89 -11.67 -22.51 7.31
N GLU A 90 -12.89 -22.02 7.56
CA GLU A 90 -14.01 -22.80 8.12
C GLU A 90 -13.60 -23.63 9.35
N GLU A 91 -12.68 -23.09 10.17
CA GLU A 91 -12.14 -23.80 11.32
C GLU A 91 -13.08 -23.68 12.53
N PRO A 92 -13.44 -24.81 13.17
CA PRO A 92 -14.26 -24.81 14.38
C PRO A 92 -13.63 -23.98 15.50
N GLY A 93 -14.46 -23.27 16.27
CA GLY A 93 -14.00 -22.40 17.37
C GLY A 93 -13.68 -20.95 16.95
N THR A 94 -13.72 -20.63 15.66
CA THR A 94 -13.52 -19.25 15.17
C THR A 94 -14.82 -18.43 15.06
N GLU A 95 -15.97 -19.00 15.36
CA GLU A 95 -17.30 -18.36 15.18
C GLU A 95 -17.44 -17.05 15.96
N THR A 96 -17.01 -17.03 17.22
CA THR A 96 -17.05 -15.82 18.05
C THR A 96 -16.17 -14.72 17.47
N ALA A 97 -14.99 -15.07 16.95
CA ALA A 97 -14.08 -14.11 16.33
C ALA A 97 -14.68 -13.54 15.04
N LYS A 98 -15.26 -14.40 14.18
CA LYS A 98 -15.97 -13.98 12.96
C LYS A 98 -17.14 -13.04 13.28
N GLY A 99 -17.97 -13.40 14.26
CA GLY A 99 -19.12 -12.60 14.68
C GLY A 99 -18.70 -11.21 15.18
N ARG A 100 -17.69 -11.15 16.07
CA ARG A 100 -17.16 -9.87 16.59
C ARG A 100 -16.54 -9.00 15.50
N ALA A 101 -15.83 -9.61 14.55
CA ALA A 101 -15.24 -8.88 13.42
C ALA A 101 -16.32 -8.33 12.49
N MET A 102 -17.37 -9.11 12.21
CA MET A 102 -18.53 -8.67 11.44
C MET A 102 -19.22 -7.49 12.12
N THR A 103 -19.49 -7.57 13.42
CA THR A 103 -20.07 -6.46 14.19
C THR A 103 -19.17 -5.23 14.15
N HIS A 104 -17.86 -5.40 14.33
CA HIS A 104 -16.91 -4.29 14.26
C HIS A 104 -16.96 -3.58 12.90
N LEU A 105 -16.99 -4.33 11.78
CA LEU A 105 -17.13 -3.75 10.45
C LEU A 105 -18.45 -2.97 10.33
N LEU A 106 -19.59 -3.58 10.64
CA LEU A 106 -20.90 -2.92 10.55
C LEU A 106 -21.00 -1.64 11.39
N MET A 107 -20.39 -1.61 12.58
CA MET A 107 -20.35 -0.42 13.44
C MET A 107 -19.44 0.69 12.90
N ASN A 108 -18.46 0.35 12.07
CA ASN A 108 -17.55 1.31 11.43
C ASN A 108 -17.99 1.67 10.00
N GLN A 109 -19.20 1.29 9.59
CA GLN A 109 -19.75 1.65 8.30
C GLN A 109 -20.18 3.13 8.30
N GLU A 110 -19.70 3.90 7.33
CA GLU A 110 -20.10 5.30 7.18
C GLU A 110 -21.53 5.42 6.61
N TRP A 111 -22.14 6.61 6.72
CA TRP A 111 -23.54 6.84 6.32
C TRP A 111 -23.87 6.47 4.87
N GLN A 112 -22.90 6.56 3.95
CA GLN A 112 -23.06 6.15 2.55
C GLN A 112 -22.82 4.65 2.31
N GLY A 113 -22.63 3.86 3.37
CA GLY A 113 -22.28 2.45 3.28
C GLY A 113 -20.81 2.18 2.95
N VAL A 114 -19.98 3.23 2.96
CA VAL A 114 -18.57 3.19 2.56
C VAL A 114 -17.68 2.84 3.75
N TYR A 115 -16.62 2.11 3.47
CA TYR A 115 -15.54 1.80 4.41
C TYR A 115 -14.27 2.50 3.96
N GLY A 116 -13.81 3.52 4.70
CA GLY A 116 -12.50 4.14 4.47
C GLY A 116 -12.21 4.49 3.00
N ASN A 117 -11.20 3.85 2.41
CA ASN A 117 -10.85 4.02 0.99
C ASN A 117 -11.27 2.83 0.09
N GLU A 118 -10.98 2.90 -1.21
CA GLU A 118 -11.37 1.89 -2.18
C GLU A 118 -10.86 0.48 -1.83
N LEU A 119 -9.69 0.37 -1.18
CA LEU A 119 -9.15 -0.91 -0.74
C LEU A 119 -9.79 -1.43 0.54
N ASP A 120 -10.16 -0.53 1.44
CA ASP A 120 -10.97 -0.93 2.61
C ASP A 120 -12.29 -1.52 2.13
N ASN A 121 -12.97 -0.85 1.20
CA ASN A 121 -14.14 -1.40 0.53
C ASN A 121 -13.85 -2.75 -0.16
N TYR A 122 -12.73 -2.86 -0.89
CA TYR A 122 -12.33 -4.11 -1.55
C TYR A 122 -12.18 -5.29 -0.58
N TYR A 123 -11.62 -5.08 0.61
CA TYR A 123 -11.44 -6.16 1.59
C TYR A 123 -12.65 -6.35 2.51
N VAL A 124 -13.46 -5.33 2.75
CA VAL A 124 -14.66 -5.46 3.59
C VAL A 124 -15.82 -6.08 2.83
N MET A 125 -16.04 -5.68 1.57
CA MET A 125 -17.23 -6.09 0.82
C MET A 125 -17.38 -7.61 0.64
N PRO A 126 -16.33 -8.38 0.28
CA PRO A 126 -16.42 -9.83 0.23
C PRO A 126 -16.74 -10.42 1.61
N ALA A 127 -16.10 -9.89 2.66
CA ALA A 127 -16.26 -10.38 4.03
C ALA A 127 -17.72 -10.25 4.53
N LEU A 128 -18.35 -9.10 4.29
CA LEU A 128 -19.76 -8.86 4.63
C LEU A 128 -20.72 -9.76 3.85
N ASN A 129 -20.32 -10.20 2.65
CA ASN A 129 -21.06 -11.16 1.84
C ASN A 129 -20.73 -12.62 2.16
N MET A 130 -20.02 -12.87 3.27
CA MET A 130 -19.55 -14.21 3.66
C MET A 130 -18.72 -14.88 2.55
N LYS A 131 -17.91 -14.09 1.84
CA LYS A 131 -16.99 -14.52 0.79
C LYS A 131 -15.56 -14.16 1.15
N SER A 132 -14.62 -14.85 0.51
CA SER A 132 -13.20 -14.61 0.67
C SER A 132 -12.48 -14.59 -0.69
N LEU A 133 -11.25 -14.08 -0.70
CA LEU A 133 -10.35 -14.20 -1.85
C LEU A 133 -10.08 -15.68 -2.23
N ALA A 134 -10.12 -16.62 -1.29
CA ALA A 134 -9.96 -18.05 -1.60
C ALA A 134 -11.14 -18.60 -2.44
N SER A 135 -12.31 -17.95 -2.39
CA SER A 135 -13.52 -18.35 -3.11
C SER A 135 -13.62 -17.81 -4.54
N ILE A 136 -12.59 -17.09 -5.05
CA ILE A 136 -12.62 -16.49 -6.40
C ILE A 136 -12.85 -17.54 -7.50
N HIS A 137 -12.26 -18.73 -7.35
CA HIS A 137 -12.42 -19.84 -8.30
C HIS A 137 -13.88 -20.35 -8.43
N GLN A 138 -14.74 -20.07 -7.44
CA GLN A 138 -16.15 -20.51 -7.43
C GLN A 138 -17.09 -19.52 -8.12
N ARG A 139 -16.56 -18.42 -8.67
CA ARG A 139 -17.35 -17.38 -9.31
C ARG A 139 -17.88 -17.88 -10.66
N ARG A 140 -19.20 -17.92 -10.79
CA ARG A 140 -19.85 -18.11 -12.10
C ARG A 140 -19.92 -16.75 -12.80
N CYS A 141 -18.99 -16.50 -13.71
CA CYS A 141 -19.06 -15.33 -14.58
C CYS A 141 -20.17 -15.57 -15.62
N ARG A 142 -21.28 -14.84 -15.53
CA ARG A 142 -22.21 -14.70 -16.66
C ARG A 142 -21.69 -13.55 -17.52
N SER A 143 -21.35 -13.84 -18.77
CA SER A 143 -21.04 -12.81 -19.75
C SER A 143 -22.31 -12.01 -20.03
N HIS A 144 -22.50 -10.91 -19.30
CA HIS A 144 -23.37 -9.85 -19.77
C HIS A 144 -22.57 -9.03 -20.77
N ALA A 145 -23.02 -8.99 -22.02
CA ALA A 145 -22.64 -7.93 -22.94
C ALA A 145 -23.12 -6.61 -22.30
N HIS A 146 -22.20 -5.90 -21.66
CA HIS A 146 -22.50 -4.58 -21.17
C HIS A 146 -22.48 -3.63 -22.37
N ASP A 147 -23.66 -3.19 -22.80
CA ASP A 147 -23.79 -1.89 -23.44
C ASP A 147 -23.18 -0.87 -22.48
N THR A 148 -22.03 -0.35 -22.88
CA THR A 148 -21.30 0.63 -22.10
C THR A 148 -21.91 1.98 -22.45
N GLN A 149 -23.06 2.31 -21.85
CA GLN A 149 -23.42 3.72 -21.70
C GLN A 149 -22.51 4.30 -20.61
N GLY A 150 -21.27 4.57 -21.01
CA GLY A 150 -20.39 5.46 -20.28
C GLY A 150 -21.05 6.84 -20.31
N THR A 151 -21.52 7.30 -19.15
CA THR A 151 -21.82 8.71 -18.96
C THR A 151 -20.47 9.42 -18.85
N GLU A 152 -19.87 9.72 -20.00
CA GLU A 152 -18.80 10.71 -20.09
C GLU A 152 -19.42 12.05 -19.69
N GLY A 153 -19.14 12.46 -18.45
CA GLY A 153 -19.33 13.84 -18.02
C GLY A 153 -18.29 14.72 -18.69
N GLU A 154 -18.52 15.06 -19.95
CA GLU A 154 -17.89 16.21 -20.59
C GLU A 154 -18.33 17.46 -19.84
N ARG A 155 -17.40 18.13 -19.15
CA ARG A 155 -17.60 19.50 -18.69
C ARG A 155 -16.83 20.42 -19.60
N THR A 156 -17.61 21.09 -20.43
CA THR A 156 -17.22 22.20 -21.29
C THR A 156 -16.59 23.34 -20.48
N SER A 157 -15.61 23.97 -21.15
CA SER A 157 -14.90 25.18 -20.75
C SER A 157 -15.82 26.33 -20.33
N GLY A 158 -15.43 27.09 -19.30
CA GLY A 158 -16.00 28.41 -19.09
C GLY A 158 -15.86 29.01 -17.70
N GLU A 159 -14.64 29.25 -17.22
CA GLU A 159 -14.30 30.40 -16.36
C GLU A 159 -12.78 30.41 -16.22
N SER A 160 -12.16 31.58 -16.04
CA SER A 160 -10.72 31.72 -15.79
C SER A 160 -10.37 31.08 -14.45
N ALA A 161 -10.28 29.74 -14.43
CA ALA A 161 -9.92 28.95 -13.28
C ALA A 161 -8.46 29.30 -12.98
N LYS A 162 -8.24 30.00 -11.87
CA LYS A 162 -6.91 30.40 -11.40
C LYS A 162 -5.96 29.20 -11.51
N GLN A 163 -5.03 29.25 -12.45
CA GLN A 163 -4.07 28.18 -12.71
C GLN A 163 -2.93 28.25 -11.69
N THR A 164 -2.31 27.10 -11.47
CA THR A 164 -1.15 26.88 -10.59
C THR A 164 -0.01 26.40 -11.47
N ILE A 165 1.13 27.05 -11.40
CA ILE A 165 2.33 26.66 -12.16
C ILE A 165 3.09 25.61 -11.34
N VAL A 166 3.39 24.47 -11.96
CA VAL A 166 4.14 23.38 -11.33
C VAL A 166 5.34 23.04 -12.21
N HIS A 167 6.51 22.91 -11.59
CA HIS A 167 7.72 22.45 -12.27
C HIS A 167 7.98 20.99 -11.89
N TYR A 168 7.96 20.10 -12.88
CA TYR A 168 8.18 18.68 -12.69
C TYR A 168 9.46 18.23 -13.38
N SER A 169 10.41 17.70 -12.60
CA SER A 169 11.71 17.24 -13.08
C SER A 169 11.92 15.73 -12.92
N LEU A 170 12.63 15.13 -13.86
CA LEU A 170 13.17 13.76 -13.79
C LEU A 170 14.69 13.83 -13.71
N TRP A 171 15.24 13.13 -12.72
CA TRP A 171 16.68 13.00 -12.50
C TRP A 171 17.06 11.52 -12.59
N ILE A 172 17.77 11.13 -13.64
CA ILE A 172 18.14 9.74 -13.90
C ILE A 172 19.65 9.62 -13.77
N GLY A 173 20.09 8.93 -12.71
CA GLY A 173 21.51 8.62 -12.51
C GLY A 173 21.94 7.42 -13.35
N GLY A 174 23.14 7.50 -13.94
CA GLY A 174 23.71 6.46 -14.81
C GLY A 174 25.06 6.92 -15.38
N GLU A 175 25.51 6.30 -16.48
CA GLU A 175 26.74 6.71 -17.18
C GLU A 175 26.68 8.16 -17.70
N LYS A 176 25.49 8.57 -18.14
CA LYS A 176 25.17 9.96 -18.48
C LYS A 176 24.03 10.39 -17.59
N ASN A 177 24.30 11.36 -16.71
CA ASN A 177 23.28 11.97 -15.87
C ASN A 177 22.26 12.68 -16.76
N GLU A 178 20.99 12.28 -16.66
CA GLU A 178 19.90 12.89 -17.43
C GLU A 178 18.99 13.70 -16.49
N ILE A 179 18.77 14.96 -16.85
CA ILE A 179 17.87 15.87 -16.14
C ILE A 179 16.91 16.45 -17.17
N GLN A 180 15.62 16.17 -17.02
CA GLN A 180 14.56 16.81 -17.80
C GLN A 180 13.60 17.52 -16.86
N THR A 181 13.10 18.69 -17.28
CA THR A 181 12.13 19.46 -16.52
C THR A 181 11.05 19.99 -17.46
N VAL A 182 9.79 19.84 -17.06
CA VAL A 182 8.63 20.44 -17.72
C VAL A 182 7.92 21.41 -16.77
N THR A 183 7.38 22.48 -17.32
CA THR A 183 6.58 23.46 -16.58
C THR A 183 5.13 23.34 -17.06
N LEU A 184 4.21 23.12 -16.14
CA LEU A 184 2.81 22.85 -16.42
C LEU A 184 1.91 23.86 -15.71
N ALA A 185 0.93 24.41 -16.42
CA ALA A 185 -0.13 25.21 -15.84
C ALA A 185 -1.34 24.30 -15.57
N MET A 186 -1.65 24.09 -14.30
CA MET A 186 -2.67 23.14 -13.85
C MET A 186 -3.81 23.88 -13.15
N PRO A 187 -5.05 23.34 -13.14
CA PRO A 187 -6.10 23.84 -12.27
C PRO A 187 -5.65 23.93 -10.81
N ARG A 188 -6.19 24.89 -10.07
CA ARG A 188 -5.91 25.00 -8.63
C ARG A 188 -6.33 23.72 -7.91
N HIS A 189 -5.48 23.30 -6.97
CA HIS A 189 -5.67 22.08 -6.17
C HIS A 189 -5.69 20.77 -6.97
N SER A 190 -5.13 20.74 -8.19
CA SER A 190 -4.89 19.47 -8.90
C SER A 190 -4.02 18.51 -8.09
N HIS A 191 -4.25 17.22 -8.28
CA HIS A 191 -3.40 16.18 -7.72
C HIS A 191 -2.12 16.07 -8.55
N PHE A 192 -1.03 15.62 -7.93
CA PHE A 192 0.22 15.41 -8.67
C PHE A 192 0.12 14.32 -9.74
N LEU A 193 -0.83 13.40 -9.61
CA LEU A 193 -1.11 12.41 -10.66
C LEU A 193 -1.58 13.09 -11.95
N ASP A 194 -2.42 14.12 -11.85
CA ASP A 194 -2.86 14.92 -13.00
C ASP A 194 -1.68 15.64 -13.67
N VAL A 195 -0.72 16.10 -12.85
CA VAL A 195 0.52 16.72 -13.35
C VAL A 195 1.37 15.71 -14.11
N MET A 196 1.49 14.48 -13.60
CA MET A 196 2.21 13.41 -14.29
C MET A 196 1.53 13.02 -15.60
N GLU A 197 0.20 12.99 -15.63
CA GLU A 197 -0.57 12.71 -16.84
C GLU A 197 -0.42 13.82 -17.90
N ALA A 198 -0.47 15.08 -17.48
CA ALA A 198 -0.19 16.21 -18.36
C ALA A 198 1.26 16.19 -18.88
N ALA A 199 2.23 15.82 -18.02
CA ALA A 199 3.64 15.73 -18.41
C ALA A 199 3.90 14.68 -19.48
N GLN A 200 3.31 13.48 -19.37
CA GLN A 200 3.49 12.43 -20.38
C GLN A 200 2.83 12.77 -21.72
N LYS A 201 1.71 13.52 -21.71
CA LYS A 201 1.06 14.01 -22.94
C LYS A 201 1.94 15.04 -23.65
N LEU A 202 2.64 15.88 -22.89
CA LEU A 202 3.56 16.88 -23.44
C LEU A 202 4.89 16.26 -23.92
N ASN A 203 5.44 15.33 -23.16
CA ASN A 203 6.72 14.69 -23.46
C ASN A 203 6.65 13.20 -23.11
N PRO A 204 6.71 12.29 -24.10
CA PRO A 204 6.67 10.84 -23.89
C PRO A 204 7.76 10.30 -22.95
N HIS A 205 8.86 11.02 -22.73
CA HIS A 205 9.89 10.67 -21.75
C HIS A 205 9.35 10.64 -20.31
N PHE A 206 8.25 11.34 -20.03
CA PHE A 206 7.56 11.33 -18.73
C PHE A 206 6.49 10.22 -18.62
N LYS A 207 6.39 9.34 -19.62
CA LYS A 207 5.54 8.15 -19.55
C LYS A 207 5.91 7.34 -18.31
N HIS A 208 4.90 7.00 -17.52
CA HIS A 208 5.07 6.40 -16.22
C HIS A 208 4.11 5.22 -16.03
N GLU A 209 4.51 4.30 -15.16
CA GLU A 209 3.74 3.15 -14.76
C GLU A 209 3.65 3.13 -13.24
N PHE A 210 2.44 2.91 -12.74
CA PHE A 210 2.19 2.82 -11.31
C PHE A 210 2.15 1.37 -10.88
N LEU A 211 2.70 1.11 -9.69
CA LEU A 211 2.44 -0.10 -8.94
C LEU A 211 1.60 0.27 -7.72
N SER A 212 0.44 -0.35 -7.62
CA SER A 212 -0.43 -0.24 -6.46
C SER A 212 -0.09 -1.39 -5.50
N VAL A 213 0.63 -1.08 -4.43
CA VAL A 213 0.92 -2.05 -3.34
C VAL A 213 0.09 -1.63 -2.14
N GLY A 214 -1.04 -2.32 -1.91
CA GLY A 214 -2.03 -1.89 -0.91
C GLY A 214 -2.48 -0.45 -1.15
N LYS A 215 -2.66 0.34 -0.07
CA LYS A 215 -3.16 1.75 -0.08
C LYS A 215 -2.19 2.79 -0.62
N LYS A 216 -1.07 2.37 -1.19
CA LYS A 216 -0.01 3.28 -1.64
C LYS A 216 0.16 3.11 -3.14
N THR A 217 -0.17 4.16 -3.90
CA THR A 217 0.22 4.23 -5.30
C THR A 217 1.64 4.78 -5.35
N THR A 218 2.56 3.93 -5.79
CA THR A 218 3.96 4.32 -6.04
C THR A 218 4.26 4.21 -7.52
N VAL A 219 5.17 5.05 -7.98
CA VAL A 219 5.68 4.95 -9.34
C VAL A 219 6.62 3.74 -9.41
N HIS A 220 6.33 2.83 -10.32
CA HIS A 220 7.15 1.67 -10.59
C HIS A 220 8.15 1.95 -11.71
N ALA A 221 7.70 2.60 -12.78
CA ALA A 221 8.57 3.00 -13.88
C ALA A 221 8.29 4.42 -14.37
N ILE A 222 9.33 5.11 -14.84
CA ILE A 222 9.25 6.34 -15.63
C ILE A 222 10.29 6.23 -16.74
N ALA A 223 10.01 6.74 -17.93
CA ALA A 223 10.92 6.68 -19.08
C ALA A 223 11.38 5.24 -19.41
N GLY A 224 10.53 4.24 -19.15
CA GLY A 224 10.85 2.81 -19.33
C GLY A 224 11.87 2.23 -18.32
N ARG A 225 12.24 2.99 -17.27
CA ARG A 225 13.16 2.52 -16.21
C ARG A 225 12.36 1.98 -15.03
N HIS A 226 12.45 0.68 -14.80
CA HIS A 226 11.74 -0.01 -13.72
C HIS A 226 12.46 0.11 -12.39
N SER A 227 11.68 0.23 -11.31
CA SER A 227 12.19 0.02 -9.96
C SER A 227 12.48 -1.46 -9.75
N ASP A 228 13.62 -1.76 -9.17
CA ASP A 228 14.11 -3.11 -8.91
C ASP A 228 14.49 -3.21 -7.43
N ILE A 229 13.74 -4.03 -6.69
CA ILE A 229 13.91 -4.19 -5.24
C ILE A 229 15.21 -4.94 -4.94
N GLU A 230 15.55 -5.96 -5.74
CA GLU A 230 16.74 -6.79 -5.52
C GLU A 230 18.01 -6.00 -5.74
N ARG A 231 18.00 -5.09 -6.71
CA ARG A 231 19.13 -4.20 -7.02
C ARG A 231 19.10 -2.89 -6.22
N GLY A 232 18.09 -2.70 -5.37
CA GLY A 232 17.92 -1.48 -4.57
C GLY A 232 17.65 -0.22 -5.42
N ILE A 233 17.11 -0.35 -6.62
CA ILE A 233 16.89 0.79 -7.54
C ILE A 233 15.44 1.23 -7.48
N TYR A 234 15.17 2.49 -7.17
CA TYR A 234 13.79 3.00 -7.09
C TYR A 234 13.65 4.48 -7.38
N TRP A 235 12.46 4.84 -7.86
CA TRP A 235 12.02 6.21 -8.05
C TRP A 235 11.67 6.89 -6.72
N THR A 236 12.42 7.94 -6.37
CA THR A 236 12.19 8.73 -5.15
C THR A 236 11.71 10.13 -5.49
N LEU A 237 10.56 10.54 -4.95
CA LEU A 237 10.04 11.90 -5.13
C LEU A 237 10.55 12.87 -4.07
N TYR A 238 10.98 14.05 -4.51
CA TYR A 238 11.33 15.20 -3.68
C TYR A 238 10.40 16.37 -3.96
N ARG A 239 9.94 17.03 -2.89
CA ARG A 239 9.17 18.27 -2.92
C ARG A 239 10.04 19.46 -2.54
N LYS A 240 9.62 20.66 -2.96
CA LYS A 240 10.29 21.94 -2.66
C LYS A 240 11.75 21.91 -3.08
N VAL A 241 12.00 21.34 -4.24
CA VAL A 241 13.34 21.33 -4.81
C VAL A 241 13.73 22.78 -5.11
N PRO A 242 14.89 23.27 -4.64
CA PRO A 242 15.33 24.61 -4.96
C PRO A 242 15.58 24.74 -6.46
N VAL A 243 15.32 25.91 -7.04
CA VAL A 243 15.68 26.19 -8.44
C VAL A 243 16.54 27.46 -8.47
N PRO A 244 17.68 27.46 -9.18
CA PRO A 244 18.27 26.33 -9.91
C PRO A 244 18.98 25.33 -8.98
N PHE A 245 18.61 24.05 -9.04
CA PHE A 245 19.33 22.97 -8.38
C PHE A 245 19.83 21.97 -9.42
N ARG A 246 21.14 21.76 -9.42
CA ARG A 246 21.77 20.72 -10.24
C ARG A 246 22.21 19.59 -9.32
N PRO A 247 21.48 18.46 -9.28
CA PRO A 247 21.89 17.30 -8.50
C PRO A 247 23.18 16.70 -9.06
N ARG A 248 24.09 16.26 -8.19
CA ARG A 248 25.24 15.44 -8.59
C ARG A 248 24.83 13.98 -8.46
N LEU A 249 24.20 13.43 -9.50
CA LEU A 249 23.56 12.11 -9.45
C LEU A 249 24.53 10.96 -9.18
N SER A 250 25.83 11.15 -9.43
CA SER A 250 26.90 10.18 -9.08
C SER A 250 27.26 10.14 -7.60
N ASN A 251 26.98 11.21 -6.83
CA ASN A 251 27.21 11.27 -5.39
C ASN A 251 25.87 11.46 -4.69
N THR A 252 25.20 10.34 -4.43
CA THR A 252 23.85 10.28 -3.88
C THR A 252 23.80 10.91 -2.49
N THR A 253 24.72 10.55 -1.59
CA THR A 253 24.78 11.04 -0.21
C THR A 253 24.95 12.55 -0.12
N ALA A 254 25.88 13.14 -0.89
CA ALA A 254 26.09 14.59 -0.89
C ALA A 254 24.90 15.35 -1.46
N THR A 255 24.27 14.81 -2.52
CA THR A 255 23.09 15.42 -3.13
C THR A 255 21.90 15.39 -2.18
N GLU A 256 21.67 14.29 -1.45
CA GLU A 256 20.61 14.19 -0.44
C GLU A 256 20.84 15.14 0.74
N ALA A 257 22.07 15.23 1.25
CA ALA A 257 22.42 16.17 2.32
C ALA A 257 22.12 17.62 1.91
N ARG A 258 22.48 17.98 0.67
CA ARG A 258 22.24 19.32 0.13
C ARG A 258 20.75 19.60 -0.10
N LEU A 259 19.98 18.63 -0.59
CA LEU A 259 18.52 18.73 -0.70
C LEU A 259 17.88 19.02 0.66
N LYS A 260 18.29 18.26 1.70
CA LYS A 260 17.79 18.42 3.06
C LYS A 260 18.14 19.80 3.64
N LEU A 261 19.38 20.26 3.43
CA LEU A 261 19.83 21.59 3.88
C LEU A 261 19.05 22.73 3.23
N LEU A 262 18.68 22.57 1.95
CA LEU A 262 17.89 23.55 1.20
C LEU A 262 16.37 23.42 1.41
N GLY A 263 15.94 22.59 2.35
CA GLY A 263 14.53 22.45 2.73
C GLY A 263 13.68 21.57 1.80
N ALA A 264 14.31 20.88 0.85
CA ALA A 264 13.62 19.88 0.04
C ALA A 264 13.28 18.66 0.91
N LYS A 265 12.10 18.08 0.67
CA LYS A 265 11.57 16.98 1.49
C LYS A 265 11.29 15.78 0.61
N LYS A 266 11.86 14.63 0.99
CA LYS A 266 11.48 13.34 0.39
C LYS A 266 10.00 13.07 0.68
N TRP A 267 9.24 12.77 -0.35
CA TRP A 267 7.84 12.37 -0.23
C TRP A 267 7.75 10.86 0.00
N THR A 268 7.32 10.47 1.20
CA THR A 268 7.19 9.06 1.60
C THR A 268 5.74 8.59 1.70
N LYS A 269 4.79 9.52 1.67
CA LYS A 269 3.35 9.28 1.73
C LYS A 269 2.81 8.81 0.38
N ASP A 270 1.55 8.42 0.36
CA ASP A 270 0.85 8.07 -0.89
C ASP A 270 0.83 9.25 -1.87
N LEU A 271 1.07 8.96 -3.15
CA LEU A 271 1.15 9.95 -4.21
C LEU A 271 -0.20 10.59 -4.50
N ARG A 272 -1.31 9.87 -4.27
CA ARG A 272 -2.69 10.41 -4.39
C ARG A 272 -2.94 11.60 -3.45
N LYS A 273 -2.27 11.63 -2.29
CA LYS A 273 -2.42 12.71 -1.30
C LYS A 273 -1.60 13.96 -1.63
N LEU A 274 -0.80 13.90 -2.69
CA LEU A 274 0.10 14.98 -3.06
C LEU A 274 -0.61 16.05 -3.88
N HIS A 275 -0.73 17.23 -3.28
CA HIS A 275 -1.21 18.44 -3.95
C HIS A 275 -0.04 19.42 -4.10
N PRO A 276 0.40 19.70 -5.34
CA PRO A 276 1.39 20.73 -5.63
C PRO A 276 0.88 22.12 -5.26
N ARG A 277 1.79 22.99 -4.80
CA ARG A 277 1.54 24.42 -4.62
C ARG A 277 1.99 25.20 -5.84
N ASP A 278 1.52 26.44 -5.94
CA ASP A 278 1.94 27.36 -6.99
C ASP A 278 3.45 27.65 -6.92
N GLY A 279 4.12 27.51 -8.06
CA GLY A 279 5.56 27.58 -8.20
C GLY A 279 6.33 26.42 -7.54
N GLU A 280 5.67 25.34 -7.14
CA GLU A 280 6.35 24.22 -6.47
C GLU A 280 7.15 23.38 -7.46
N ASN A 281 8.42 23.13 -7.11
CA ASN A 281 9.29 22.23 -7.84
C ASN A 281 9.28 20.83 -7.25
N LEU A 282 8.95 19.86 -8.08
CA LEU A 282 8.86 18.44 -7.78
C LEU A 282 9.87 17.69 -8.64
N ALA A 283 10.64 16.78 -8.04
CA ALA A 283 11.60 15.98 -8.78
C ALA A 283 11.52 14.50 -8.42
N PHE A 284 11.36 13.64 -9.42
CA PHE A 284 11.60 12.22 -9.28
C PHE A 284 13.06 11.91 -9.57
N TRP A 285 13.72 11.21 -8.65
CA TRP A 285 15.10 10.79 -8.76
C TRP A 285 15.19 9.27 -8.81
N TYR A 286 15.72 8.75 -9.92
CA TYR A 286 16.09 7.35 -10.09
C TYR A 286 17.53 7.15 -9.60
N LYS A 287 17.68 6.50 -8.45
CA LYS A 287 18.97 6.20 -7.83
C LYS A 287 19.11 4.69 -7.56
N PRO A 288 20.30 4.11 -7.78
CA PRO A 288 20.65 2.85 -7.14
C PRO A 288 20.90 3.09 -5.64
N TYR A 289 20.37 2.24 -4.75
CA TYR A 289 20.91 2.12 -3.40
C TYR A 289 22.31 1.51 -3.53
N LEU A 290 23.31 2.25 -3.06
CA LEU A 290 24.63 1.72 -2.74
C LEU A 290 24.61 1.25 -1.28
#